data_AF-A0A793D1Y9-F1
#
_entry.id   AF-A0A793D1Y9-F1
#
_cell.length_a   1.000
_cell.length_b   1.000
_cell.length_c   1.000
_cell.angle_alpha   90.00
_cell.angle_beta   90.00
_cell.angle_gamma   90.00
#
_symmetry.space_group_name_H-M   'P 1'
#
loop_
_entity.id
_entity.type
_entity.pdbx_description
1 polymer ?
#
loop_
_entity_poly.entity_id
_entity_poly.type
_entity_poly.pdbx_seq_one_letter_code
_entity_poly.pdbx_strand_id
1 'polypeptide(L)'
;VNLVGKSAFVEVSGQPSNDGEGYLEFFREKIGKLHLAQGLWELIDNSQLADEMAEMKTTITETRNEITQTVSKTLEDQSATIQQIQRVQKDTNDDLAALYMLKVQKTKDGIPYVAGIGAGIEDTDGQPLSNILLLADRIAMINPESGNSTPLFVAQGNQLFMNDVFLKRLFAVSITSSGNPPTFSLTPDGRLTAKNADISGSVKANSGTLNNVTINENCQIKGKLSANQIEGDIVKTVSKSFPRTNSYASGTITVRISDDQKFDRQVMIPPVLFRGGKHENFNSNNQQSYWYSTCRLRVTRNGQEIFNQSTTDAQGVFSSVIDMPAGQGTLTLTFTVSSSGANNWTPTTSISDLLVVVMKKSTAGISIS
;
A
#
# COMPACT_ATOMS: atom_id res chain seq x y z
N VAL A 1 60.44 62.19 131.17
CA VAL A 1 61.84 61.91 131.56
C VAL A 1 62.23 60.60 130.93
N ASN A 2 63.46 60.56 130.40
CA ASN A 2 63.97 59.77 129.28
C ASN A 2 64.40 58.33 129.67
N LEU A 3 64.85 57.52 128.69
CA LEU A 3 66.18 56.84 128.65
C LEU A 3 66.23 55.42 128.03
N VAL A 4 66.73 55.40 126.78
CA VAL A 4 67.68 54.45 126.12
C VAL A 4 67.24 53.03 125.77
N GLY A 5 67.62 52.61 124.56
CA GLY A 5 67.35 51.28 124.01
C GLY A 5 68.55 50.33 123.98
N LYS A 6 68.35 49.19 123.28
CA LYS A 6 69.31 48.42 122.46
C LYS A 6 68.65 47.11 121.95
N SER A 7 68.94 46.75 120.70
CA SER A 7 68.41 45.62 119.92
C SER A 7 68.91 44.23 120.33
N ALA A 8 68.13 43.18 120.04
CA ALA A 8 68.65 41.88 119.58
C ALA A 8 67.54 41.04 118.90
N PHE A 9 67.95 40.30 117.88
CA PHE A 9 67.22 39.50 116.88
C PHE A 9 66.21 38.48 117.44
N VAL A 10 65.13 38.20 116.69
CA VAL A 10 64.22 37.06 116.92
C VAL A 10 64.00 36.28 115.63
N GLU A 11 64.28 34.99 115.74
CA GLU A 11 64.18 33.91 114.76
C GLU A 11 62.71 33.63 114.41
N VAL A 12 62.37 33.59 113.12
CA VAL A 12 61.05 33.20 112.64
C VAL A 12 60.95 31.68 112.66
N SER A 13 60.27 31.13 113.67
CA SER A 13 59.79 29.76 113.66
C SER A 13 58.36 29.73 113.11
N GLY A 14 58.20 29.25 111.88
CA GLY A 14 56.88 29.02 111.28
C GLY A 14 56.30 27.70 111.77
N GLN A 15 55.21 27.73 112.54
CA GLN A 15 54.36 26.56 112.75
C GLN A 15 53.44 26.36 111.54
N PRO A 16 53.31 25.13 111.00
CA PRO A 16 52.28 24.82 110.02
C PRO A 16 50.90 24.90 110.68
N SER A 17 50.03 25.76 110.13
CA SER A 17 48.66 25.96 110.59
C SER A 17 47.81 24.71 110.34
N ASN A 18 47.13 24.21 111.38
CA ASN A 18 46.22 23.06 111.31
C ASN A 18 44.80 23.50 110.89
N ASP A 19 44.71 24.43 109.94
CA ASP A 19 43.45 25.00 109.43
C ASP A 19 42.96 24.22 108.21
N GLY A 20 42.41 23.03 108.45
CA GLY A 20 41.87 22.16 107.40
C GLY A 20 40.72 22.80 106.61
N GLU A 21 40.00 23.76 107.19
CA GLU A 21 38.87 24.44 106.54
C GLU A 21 39.36 25.49 105.53
N GLY A 22 40.40 26.25 105.87
CA GLY A 22 41.09 27.15 104.94
C GLY A 22 41.77 26.42 103.77
N TYR A 23 42.35 25.24 104.00
CA TYR A 23 42.90 24.41 102.92
C TYR A 23 41.78 23.87 102.01
N LEU A 24 40.66 23.43 102.56
CA LEU A 24 39.52 22.94 101.77
C LEU A 24 38.88 24.06 100.94
N GLU A 25 38.79 25.29 101.44
CA GLU A 25 38.29 26.44 100.66
C GLU A 25 39.23 26.80 99.50
N PHE A 26 40.55 26.85 99.77
CA PHE A 26 41.56 27.10 98.74
C PHE A 26 41.58 26.02 97.64
N PHE A 27 41.48 24.74 98.01
CA PHE A 27 41.45 23.64 97.05
C PHE A 27 40.08 23.48 96.37
N ARG A 28 38.97 23.85 97.01
CA ARG A 28 37.62 23.81 96.41
C ARG A 28 37.53 24.72 95.18
N GLU A 29 38.10 25.92 95.25
CA GLU A 29 38.17 26.80 94.07
C GLU A 29 39.10 26.26 92.97
N LYS A 30 40.29 25.77 93.33
CA LYS A 30 41.27 25.23 92.36
C LYS A 30 40.82 23.94 91.68
N ILE A 31 40.17 23.03 92.42
CA ILE A 31 39.70 21.74 91.91
C ILE A 31 38.38 21.92 91.14
N GLY A 32 37.47 22.77 91.64
CA GLY A 32 36.13 22.94 91.07
C GLY A 32 36.06 23.73 89.77
N LYS A 33 36.89 24.78 89.59
CA LYS A 33 36.81 25.66 88.39
C LYS A 33 37.77 25.33 87.26
N LEU A 34 38.92 24.71 87.55
CA LEU A 34 39.96 24.47 86.54
C LEU A 34 40.15 22.98 86.25
N HIS A 35 40.50 22.14 87.23
CA HIS A 35 40.88 20.76 86.92
C HIS A 35 39.71 19.84 86.53
N LEU A 36 38.58 19.88 87.25
CA LEU A 36 37.44 19.03 86.92
C LEU A 36 36.70 19.48 85.66
N ALA A 37 36.59 20.80 85.44
CA ALA A 37 35.98 21.34 84.24
C ALA A 37 36.83 21.04 83.00
N GLN A 38 38.16 21.17 83.10
CA GLN A 38 39.07 20.94 81.98
C GLN A 38 39.17 19.44 81.63
N GLY A 39 39.23 18.56 82.64
CA GLY A 39 39.16 17.11 82.41
C GLY A 39 37.79 16.63 81.88
N LEU A 40 36.69 17.27 82.28
CA LEU A 40 35.36 16.98 81.74
C LEU A 40 35.17 17.52 80.32
N TRP A 41 35.75 18.67 79.99
CA TRP A 41 35.74 19.24 78.62
C TRP A 41 36.58 18.42 77.64
N GLU A 42 37.72 17.84 78.06
CA GLU A 42 38.50 16.90 77.22
C GLU A 42 37.76 15.57 76.98
N LEU A 43 36.95 15.11 77.94
CA LEU A 43 36.12 13.90 77.78
C LEU A 43 34.82 14.15 76.99
N ILE A 44 34.36 15.40 76.90
CA ILE A 44 33.21 15.83 76.07
C ILE A 44 33.75 16.59 74.84
N ASP A 45 34.74 16.01 74.16
CA ASP A 45 35.16 16.52 72.86
C ASP A 45 34.20 16.01 71.77
N ASN A 46 33.15 16.80 71.50
CA ASN A 46 32.18 16.54 70.43
C ASN A 46 32.71 16.90 69.03
N SER A 47 34.01 17.24 68.88
CA SER A 47 34.59 17.51 67.56
C SER A 47 34.49 16.31 66.63
N GLN A 48 34.73 15.09 67.13
CA GLN A 48 34.50 13.86 66.36
C GLN A 48 33.04 13.70 65.95
N LEU A 49 32.09 14.02 66.83
CA LEU A 49 30.67 13.95 66.51
C LEU A 49 30.28 15.00 65.44
N ALA A 50 30.90 16.18 65.48
CA ALA A 50 30.68 17.23 64.49
C ALA A 50 31.27 16.86 63.12
N ASP A 51 32.45 16.25 63.10
CA ASP A 51 33.10 15.75 61.89
C ASP A 51 32.34 14.54 61.33
N GLU A 52 31.93 13.58 62.17
CA GLU A 52 31.07 12.45 61.77
C GLU A 52 29.69 12.93 61.30
N MET A 53 29.12 13.97 61.89
CA MET A 53 27.89 14.59 61.40
C MET A 53 28.09 15.35 60.10
N ALA A 54 29.25 16.01 59.91
CA ALA A 54 29.58 16.68 58.66
C ALA A 54 29.81 15.65 57.54
N GLU A 55 30.50 14.55 57.86
CA GLU A 55 30.78 13.41 56.98
C GLU A 55 29.51 12.61 56.67
N MET A 56 28.62 12.39 57.65
CA MET A 56 27.28 11.84 57.40
C MET A 56 26.44 12.79 56.54
N LYS A 57 26.55 14.10 56.73
CA LYS A 57 25.80 15.09 55.93
C LYS A 57 26.30 15.17 54.49
N THR A 58 27.61 15.04 54.26
CA THR A 58 28.18 14.88 52.90
C THR A 58 27.82 13.53 52.31
N THR A 59 27.94 12.43 53.05
CA THR A 59 27.55 11.08 52.60
C THR A 59 26.06 11.04 52.25
N ILE A 60 25.15 11.58 53.07
CA ILE A 60 23.71 11.67 52.78
C ILE A 60 23.44 12.56 51.55
N THR A 61 24.28 13.56 51.29
CA THR A 61 24.18 14.42 50.09
C THR A 61 24.67 13.70 48.83
N GLU A 62 25.70 12.86 48.94
CA GLU A 62 26.24 12.03 47.85
C GLU A 62 25.43 10.76 47.57
N THR A 63 24.71 10.23 48.58
CA THR A 63 23.85 9.03 48.46
C THR A 63 22.42 9.35 47.97
N ARG A 64 22.11 10.61 47.62
CA ARG A 64 20.81 10.96 47.02
C ARG A 64 20.75 10.46 45.58
N ASN A 65 20.16 9.28 45.44
CA ASN A 65 19.69 8.67 44.21
C ASN A 65 18.61 9.49 43.43
N GLU A 66 18.34 10.73 43.85
CA GLU A 66 17.40 11.67 43.23
C GLU A 66 17.91 13.13 43.40
N ILE A 67 18.11 13.82 42.28
CA ILE A 67 18.45 15.25 42.20
C ILE A 67 17.27 15.98 41.57
N THR A 68 16.61 16.84 42.34
CA THR A 68 15.54 17.72 41.85
C THR A 68 15.96 19.18 42.00
N GLN A 69 16.14 19.88 40.88
CA GLN A 69 16.43 21.33 40.83
C GLN A 69 15.18 22.09 40.35
N THR A 70 14.78 23.15 41.05
CA THR A 70 13.61 23.97 40.69
C THR A 70 14.01 25.44 40.57
N VAL A 71 13.62 26.08 39.48
CA VAL A 71 13.73 27.53 39.26
C VAL A 71 12.33 28.09 39.07
N SER A 72 11.93 29.07 39.88
CA SER A 72 10.58 29.67 39.81
C SER A 72 10.65 31.19 39.67
N LYS A 73 9.74 31.77 38.89
CA LYS A 73 9.56 33.22 38.76
C LYS A 73 8.07 33.56 38.70
N THR A 74 7.67 34.61 39.40
CA THR A 74 6.27 35.11 39.44
C THR A 74 6.23 36.56 38.97
N LEU A 75 5.31 36.90 38.08
CA LEU A 75 4.96 38.26 37.67
C LEU A 75 3.43 38.39 37.72
N GLU A 76 2.93 39.18 38.67
CA GLU A 76 1.49 39.43 38.87
C GLU A 76 0.68 38.12 38.99
N ASP A 77 -0.24 37.86 38.05
CA ASP A 77 -1.10 36.68 37.96
C ASP A 77 -0.42 35.48 37.27
N GLN A 78 0.81 35.65 36.79
CA GLN A 78 1.56 34.62 36.07
C GLN A 78 2.72 34.07 36.89
N SER A 79 2.86 32.75 36.91
CA SER A 79 4.05 32.09 37.47
C SER A 79 4.64 31.12 36.45
N ALA A 80 5.96 31.02 36.42
CA ALA A 80 6.71 30.06 35.61
C ALA A 80 7.66 29.28 36.51
N THR A 81 7.66 27.96 36.37
CA THR A 81 8.54 27.04 37.10
C THR A 81 9.23 26.11 36.11
N ILE A 82 10.52 25.90 36.30
CA ILE A 82 11.34 24.93 35.57
C ILE A 82 11.86 23.95 36.60
N GLN A 83 11.64 22.66 36.36
CA GLN A 83 12.06 21.57 37.23
C GLN A 83 12.92 20.59 36.44
N GLN A 84 14.12 20.31 36.93
CA GLN A 84 14.99 19.26 36.42
C GLN A 84 15.05 18.15 37.46
N ILE A 85 14.69 16.93 37.08
CA ILE A 85 14.64 15.76 37.94
C ILE A 85 15.59 14.72 37.35
N GLN A 86 16.53 14.24 38.14
CA GLN A 86 17.44 13.15 37.80
C GLN A 86 17.26 12.08 38.87
N ARG A 87 16.93 10.86 38.49
CA ARG A 87 16.67 9.78 39.45
C ARG A 87 17.33 8.49 38.96
N VAL A 88 17.96 7.78 39.87
CA VAL A 88 18.49 6.43 39.62
C VAL A 88 17.94 5.55 40.72
N GLN A 89 17.07 4.60 40.40
CA GLN A 89 16.42 3.76 41.39
C GLN A 89 16.58 2.29 41.03
N LYS A 90 16.93 1.48 42.02
CA LYS A 90 16.83 0.02 41.93
C LYS A 90 15.41 -0.41 42.36
N ASP A 91 14.74 -1.20 41.55
CA ASP A 91 13.41 -1.73 41.85
C ASP A 91 13.47 -2.98 42.75
N THR A 92 12.32 -3.58 43.05
CA THR A 92 12.25 -4.80 43.91
C THR A 92 12.71 -6.09 43.22
N ASN A 93 12.90 -6.06 41.89
CA ASN A 93 13.44 -7.16 41.10
C ASN A 93 14.95 -7.01 40.86
N ASP A 94 15.59 -6.05 41.54
CA ASP A 94 17.00 -5.70 41.39
C ASP A 94 17.35 -4.97 40.07
N ASP A 95 16.36 -4.52 39.31
CA ASP A 95 16.52 -3.80 38.05
C ASP A 95 16.82 -2.31 38.27
N LEU A 96 17.69 -1.71 37.46
CA LEU A 96 18.14 -0.32 37.64
C LEU A 96 17.44 0.61 36.64
N ALA A 97 16.52 1.44 37.13
CA ALA A 97 15.89 2.48 36.34
C ALA A 97 16.63 3.82 36.49
N ALA A 98 17.01 4.43 35.37
CA ALA A 98 17.59 5.78 35.35
C ALA A 98 16.64 6.72 34.59
N LEU A 99 16.37 7.90 35.15
CA LEU A 99 15.44 8.89 34.62
C LEU A 99 16.08 10.29 34.64
N TYR A 100 15.95 11.01 33.54
CA TYR A 100 16.20 12.44 33.46
C TYR A 100 14.95 13.14 32.92
N MET A 101 14.43 14.15 33.61
CA MET A 101 13.24 14.88 33.20
C MET A 101 13.44 16.38 33.35
N LEU A 102 13.06 17.13 32.32
CA LEU A 102 12.92 18.58 32.35
C LEU A 102 11.44 18.92 32.18
N LYS A 103 10.87 19.62 33.15
CA LYS A 103 9.48 20.09 33.15
C LYS A 103 9.46 21.60 33.24
N VAL A 104 8.69 22.25 32.36
CA VAL A 104 8.39 23.67 32.40
C VAL A 104 6.90 23.82 32.61
N GLN A 105 6.51 24.61 33.60
CA GLN A 105 5.11 24.88 33.89
C GLN A 105 4.90 26.39 33.97
N LYS A 106 3.95 26.91 33.21
CA LYS A 106 3.47 28.29 33.29
C LYS A 106 2.03 28.29 33.79
N THR A 107 1.75 29.01 34.85
CA THR A 107 0.38 29.28 35.32
C THR A 107 -0.04 30.64 34.78
N LYS A 108 -1.22 30.71 34.16
CA LYS A 108 -1.85 31.95 33.72
C LYS A 108 -3.33 31.88 34.09
N ASP A 109 -3.88 32.91 34.74
CA ASP A 109 -5.28 32.95 35.18
C ASP A 109 -5.67 31.73 36.05
N GLY A 110 -4.73 31.21 36.85
CA GLY A 110 -4.92 29.99 37.65
C GLY A 110 -4.86 28.67 36.88
N ILE A 111 -4.71 28.69 35.55
CA ILE A 111 -4.62 27.49 34.70
C ILE A 111 -3.14 27.13 34.45
N PRO A 112 -2.69 25.93 34.83
CA PRO A 112 -1.33 25.47 34.55
C PRO A 112 -1.19 24.91 33.13
N TYR A 113 -0.21 25.41 32.39
CA TYR A 113 0.25 24.87 31.11
C TYR A 113 1.62 24.22 31.33
N VAL A 114 1.74 22.94 30.98
CA VAL A 114 2.94 22.14 31.25
C VAL A 114 3.52 21.63 29.94
N ALA A 115 4.84 21.77 29.80
CA ALA A 115 5.62 21.09 28.79
C ALA A 115 6.76 20.32 29.46
N GLY A 116 7.14 19.17 28.92
CA GLY A 116 8.25 18.42 29.46
C GLY A 116 8.89 17.45 28.48
N ILE A 117 10.16 17.15 28.72
CA ILE A 117 10.94 16.10 28.06
C ILE A 117 11.56 15.22 29.13
N GLY A 118 11.36 13.91 29.00
CA GLY A 118 11.99 12.89 29.83
C GLY A 118 12.79 11.93 28.96
N ALA A 119 13.93 11.46 29.46
CA ALA A 119 14.65 10.34 28.91
C ALA A 119 14.86 9.33 30.05
N GLY A 120 14.61 8.06 29.78
CA GLY A 120 14.74 7.00 30.76
C GLY A 120 15.36 5.75 30.18
N ILE A 121 15.95 4.94 31.05
CA ILE A 121 16.30 3.56 30.79
C ILE A 121 15.62 2.74 31.87
N GLU A 122 14.82 1.77 31.46
CA GLU A 122 14.11 0.84 32.34
C GLU A 122 14.30 -0.59 31.83
N ASP A 123 14.37 -1.57 32.73
CA ASP A 123 14.30 -2.97 32.34
C ASP A 123 12.84 -3.40 32.31
N THR A 124 12.38 -3.95 31.18
CA THR A 124 11.05 -4.54 31.04
C THR A 124 11.20 -5.92 30.44
N ASP A 125 10.64 -6.94 31.09
CA ASP A 125 10.77 -8.35 30.70
C ASP A 125 12.24 -8.80 30.51
N GLY A 126 13.15 -8.29 31.36
CA GLY A 126 14.57 -8.66 31.34
C GLY A 126 15.36 -8.11 30.16
N GLN A 127 14.87 -7.05 29.49
CA GLN A 127 15.58 -6.32 28.44
C GLN A 127 15.65 -4.81 28.79
N PRO A 128 16.82 -4.17 28.67
CA PRO A 128 16.95 -2.73 28.87
C PRO A 128 16.30 -1.98 27.72
N LEU A 129 15.36 -1.09 28.04
CA LEU A 129 14.63 -0.23 27.12
C LEU A 129 14.95 1.24 27.39
N SER A 130 15.56 1.91 26.41
CA SER A 130 15.69 3.37 26.42
C SER A 130 14.42 4.03 25.88
N ASN A 131 13.89 5.03 26.57
CA ASN A 131 12.70 5.77 26.16
C ASN A 131 12.93 7.29 26.17
N ILE A 132 12.16 8.01 25.35
CA ILE A 132 12.02 9.48 25.40
C ILE A 132 10.54 9.79 25.51
N LEU A 133 10.16 10.52 26.55
CA LEU A 133 8.79 10.95 26.81
C LEU A 133 8.68 12.45 26.52
N LEU A 134 7.66 12.83 25.75
CA LEU A 134 7.39 14.22 25.40
C LEU A 134 5.98 14.57 25.84
N LEU A 135 5.86 15.60 26.68
CA LEU A 135 4.59 16.14 27.15
C LEU A 135 4.44 17.56 26.61
N ALA A 136 3.58 17.77 25.61
CA ALA A 136 3.27 19.08 25.04
C ALA A 136 2.03 18.99 24.12
N ASP A 137 1.32 20.11 23.93
CA ASP A 137 0.20 20.20 22.97
C ASP A 137 0.66 20.09 21.50
N ARG A 138 1.92 20.47 21.23
CA ARG A 138 2.56 20.42 19.92
C ARG A 138 4.01 20.01 20.08
N ILE A 139 4.42 18.95 19.38
CA ILE A 139 5.81 18.52 19.26
C ILE A 139 6.22 18.69 17.81
N ALA A 140 7.33 19.39 17.55
CA ALA A 140 7.85 19.57 16.20
C ALA A 140 9.37 19.35 16.19
N MET A 141 9.85 18.57 15.23
CA MET A 141 11.28 18.49 14.93
C MET A 141 11.57 19.39 13.74
N ILE A 142 12.43 20.39 13.90
CA ILE A 142 12.72 21.41 12.89
C ILE A 142 14.16 21.25 12.44
N ASN A 143 14.40 21.20 11.13
CA ASN A 143 15.74 21.34 10.57
C ASN A 143 15.98 22.84 10.31
N PRO A 144 16.99 23.48 10.93
CA PRO A 144 17.28 24.90 10.72
C PRO A 144 18.00 25.22 9.40
N GLU A 145 18.31 24.23 8.55
CA GLU A 145 19.02 24.45 7.28
C GLU A 145 18.35 25.52 6.40
N SER A 146 19.15 26.49 5.94
CA SER A 146 18.80 27.52 4.95
C SER A 146 17.71 28.55 5.33
N GLY A 147 17.43 28.76 6.62
CA GLY A 147 16.50 29.82 7.06
C GLY A 147 15.04 29.53 6.76
N ASN A 148 14.73 28.35 6.21
CA ASN A 148 13.38 27.85 6.01
C ASN A 148 13.11 26.79 7.09
N SER A 149 12.32 27.16 8.11
CA SER A 149 12.02 26.32 9.27
C SER A 149 10.87 25.34 8.99
N THR A 150 10.96 24.57 7.90
CA THR A 150 9.97 23.51 7.67
C THR A 150 10.18 22.39 8.69
N PRO A 151 9.17 22.06 9.50
CA PRO A 151 9.29 20.95 10.44
C PRO A 151 9.36 19.63 9.67
N LEU A 152 10.27 18.74 10.06
CA LEU A 152 10.37 17.37 9.58
C LEU A 152 9.09 16.59 9.92
N PHE A 153 8.62 16.75 11.15
CA PHE A 153 7.28 16.31 11.56
C PHE A 153 6.70 17.24 12.63
N VAL A 154 5.37 17.24 12.73
CA VAL A 154 4.61 17.91 13.78
C VAL A 154 3.55 16.95 14.32
N ALA A 155 3.61 16.62 15.61
CA ALA A 155 2.51 15.99 16.32
C ALA A 155 1.68 17.09 16.99
N GLN A 156 0.39 17.15 16.68
CA GLN A 156 -0.54 18.09 17.28
C GLN A 156 -1.95 17.49 17.33
N GLY A 157 -2.56 17.52 18.52
CA GLY A 157 -3.80 16.78 18.77
C GLY A 157 -3.61 15.29 18.48
N ASN A 158 -4.54 14.68 17.73
CA ASN A 158 -4.49 13.26 17.36
C ASN A 158 -3.89 13.02 15.96
N GLN A 159 -3.06 13.94 15.47
CA GLN A 159 -2.50 13.87 14.12
C GLN A 159 -0.97 14.07 14.14
N LEU A 160 -0.29 13.32 13.26
CA LEU A 160 1.13 13.48 12.95
C LEU A 160 1.24 13.95 11.50
N PHE A 161 1.74 15.17 11.30
CA PHE A 161 2.05 15.74 10.00
C PHE A 161 3.52 15.47 9.68
N MET A 162 3.79 14.98 8.48
CA MET A 162 5.14 14.72 7.98
C MET A 162 5.24 15.24 6.56
N ASN A 163 6.40 15.81 6.21
CA ASN A 163 6.63 16.34 4.87
C ASN A 163 7.01 15.20 3.90
N ASP A 164 8.26 14.75 3.96
CA ASP A 164 8.75 13.58 3.22
C ASP A 164 9.19 12.50 4.21
N VAL A 165 8.79 11.25 3.95
CA VAL A 165 9.06 10.13 4.85
C VAL A 165 9.69 8.96 4.10
N PHE A 166 10.81 8.47 4.61
CA PHE A 166 11.41 7.19 4.21
C PHE A 166 11.04 6.11 5.23
N LEU A 167 10.18 5.16 4.84
CA LEU A 167 9.70 4.07 5.70
C LEU A 167 10.15 2.72 5.16
N LYS A 168 10.63 1.84 6.05
CA LYS A 168 10.90 0.44 5.69
C LYS A 168 9.60 -0.37 5.53
N ARG A 169 8.64 -0.18 6.44
CA ARG A 169 7.32 -0.84 6.46
C ARG A 169 6.30 0.09 7.13
N LEU A 170 5.05 0.07 6.64
CA LEU A 170 3.91 0.72 7.26
C LEU A 170 2.92 -0.35 7.74
N PHE A 171 2.57 -0.32 9.02
CA PHE A 171 1.50 -1.15 9.60
C PHE A 171 0.34 -0.23 9.97
N ALA A 172 -0.79 -0.40 9.30
CA ALA A 172 -1.97 0.45 9.50
C ALA A 172 -3.25 -0.38 9.35
N VAL A 173 -4.25 -0.07 10.19
CA VAL A 173 -5.59 -0.68 10.12
C VAL A 173 -6.36 -0.17 8.90
N SER A 174 -6.10 1.09 8.50
CA SER A 174 -6.62 1.68 7.27
C SER A 174 -5.68 2.79 6.77
N ILE A 175 -5.77 3.09 5.46
CA ILE A 175 -5.08 4.21 4.82
C ILE A 175 -6.10 4.93 3.96
N THR A 176 -6.27 6.24 4.13
CA THR A 176 -7.28 7.02 3.39
C THR A 176 -6.68 8.34 2.96
N SER A 177 -6.76 8.65 1.66
CA SER A 177 -6.39 9.97 1.13
C SER A 177 -7.35 11.05 1.63
N SER A 178 -6.88 12.28 1.81
CA SER A 178 -7.66 13.41 2.33
C SER A 178 -8.80 13.92 1.43
N GLY A 179 -8.94 13.42 0.19
CA GLY A 179 -10.03 13.83 -0.71
C GLY A 179 -11.42 13.38 -0.22
N ASN A 180 -12.48 14.09 -0.62
CA ASN A 180 -13.87 13.73 -0.32
C ASN A 180 -14.71 13.64 -1.61
N PRO A 181 -15.06 12.44 -2.11
CA PRO A 181 -14.71 11.13 -1.56
C PRO A 181 -13.21 10.80 -1.76
N PRO A 182 -12.60 9.94 -0.93
CA PRO A 182 -11.20 9.55 -1.05
C PRO A 182 -10.86 9.09 -2.47
N THR A 183 -9.70 9.52 -2.98
CA THR A 183 -9.17 9.06 -4.28
C THR A 183 -8.44 7.74 -4.14
N PHE A 184 -7.90 7.46 -2.95
CA PHE A 184 -7.27 6.21 -2.55
C PHE A 184 -7.73 5.80 -1.14
N SER A 185 -8.10 4.54 -0.95
CA SER A 185 -8.31 3.97 0.38
C SER A 185 -7.98 2.48 0.47
N LEU A 186 -7.46 2.07 1.62
CA LEU A 186 -7.34 0.69 2.08
C LEU A 186 -8.11 0.57 3.39
N THR A 187 -9.14 -0.27 3.41
CA THR A 187 -10.00 -0.48 4.58
C THR A 187 -9.57 -1.71 5.39
N PRO A 188 -10.03 -1.86 6.64
CA PRO A 188 -9.64 -2.98 7.50
C PRO A 188 -10.04 -4.36 6.97
N ASP A 189 -11.12 -4.43 6.18
CA ASP A 189 -11.58 -5.65 5.48
C ASP A 189 -10.76 -5.96 4.22
N GLY A 190 -9.70 -5.19 3.94
CA GLY A 190 -8.77 -5.43 2.83
C GLY A 190 -9.21 -4.85 1.49
N ARG A 191 -10.28 -4.04 1.44
CA ARG A 191 -10.73 -3.41 0.20
C ARG A 191 -9.81 -2.25 -0.17
N LEU A 192 -9.22 -2.35 -1.36
CA LEU A 192 -8.48 -1.28 -2.02
C LEU A 192 -9.40 -0.52 -2.98
N THR A 193 -9.48 0.80 -2.84
CA THR A 193 -10.17 1.69 -3.79
C THR A 193 -9.17 2.71 -4.34
N ALA A 194 -9.11 2.84 -5.67
CA ALA A 194 -8.28 3.84 -6.35
C ALA A 194 -9.03 4.38 -7.58
N LYS A 195 -9.21 5.70 -7.68
CA LYS A 195 -10.01 6.33 -8.76
C LYS A 195 -9.25 6.49 -10.09
N ASN A 196 -7.94 6.68 -10.06
CA ASN A 196 -7.12 6.94 -11.24
C ASN A 196 -5.80 6.17 -11.13
N ALA A 197 -5.91 4.85 -10.97
CA ALA A 197 -4.75 3.98 -10.86
C ALA A 197 -4.10 3.75 -12.23
N ASP A 198 -2.83 4.13 -12.35
CA ASP A 198 -1.96 3.74 -13.47
C ASP A 198 -1.04 2.60 -12.98
N ILE A 199 -1.20 1.42 -13.56
CA ILE A 199 -0.49 0.20 -13.15
C ILE A 199 0.38 -0.25 -14.32
N SER A 200 1.68 0.04 -14.24
CA SER A 200 2.68 -0.36 -15.25
C SER A 200 3.10 -1.82 -15.17
N GLY A 201 2.71 -2.52 -14.09
CA GLY A 201 3.05 -3.91 -13.82
C GLY A 201 1.92 -4.90 -14.10
N SER A 202 2.09 -6.13 -13.62
CA SER A 202 1.08 -7.18 -13.75
C SER A 202 0.04 -7.10 -12.63
N VAL A 203 -1.24 -7.20 -12.98
CA VAL A 203 -2.32 -7.48 -12.01
C VAL A 203 -2.63 -8.98 -12.06
N LYS A 204 -2.42 -9.70 -10.96
CA LYS A 204 -2.80 -11.11 -10.81
C LYS A 204 -4.04 -11.22 -9.92
N ALA A 205 -5.12 -11.76 -10.47
CA ALA A 205 -6.36 -12.00 -9.75
C ALA A 205 -6.84 -13.44 -10.00
N ASN A 206 -7.26 -14.13 -8.94
CA ASN A 206 -7.86 -15.47 -9.05
C ASN A 206 -9.32 -15.40 -9.50
N SER A 207 -9.99 -14.28 -9.22
CA SER A 207 -11.38 -13.99 -9.57
C SER A 207 -11.63 -12.49 -9.57
N GLY A 208 -12.64 -12.03 -10.30
CA GLY A 208 -13.07 -10.64 -10.27
C GLY A 208 -14.09 -10.34 -11.35
N THR A 209 -14.65 -9.14 -11.29
CA THR A 209 -15.54 -8.59 -12.31
C THR A 209 -14.99 -7.25 -12.74
N LEU A 210 -14.90 -7.02 -14.05
CA LEU A 210 -14.48 -5.75 -14.61
C LEU A 210 -15.63 -5.21 -15.47
N ASN A 211 -15.91 -3.91 -15.35
CA ASN A 211 -16.94 -3.22 -16.12
C ASN A 211 -16.26 -2.19 -17.02
N ASN A 212 -16.78 -2.02 -18.24
CA ASN A 212 -16.32 -1.02 -19.21
C ASN A 212 -14.82 -1.10 -19.50
N VAL A 213 -14.33 -2.32 -19.75
CA VAL A 213 -12.93 -2.56 -20.08
C VAL A 213 -12.69 -2.34 -21.56
N THR A 214 -11.76 -1.44 -21.88
CA THR A 214 -11.16 -1.33 -23.21
C THR A 214 -9.80 -2.01 -23.20
N ILE A 215 -9.58 -2.95 -24.12
CA ILE A 215 -8.27 -3.56 -24.36
C ILE A 215 -7.74 -2.98 -25.66
N ASN A 216 -6.71 -2.14 -25.57
CA ASN A 216 -6.17 -1.42 -26.72
C ASN A 216 -5.38 -2.32 -27.69
N GLU A 217 -4.87 -3.44 -27.17
CA GLU A 217 -4.06 -4.39 -27.94
C GLU A 217 -4.70 -5.79 -27.88
N ASN A 218 -3.87 -6.82 -27.68
CA ASN A 218 -4.28 -8.21 -27.75
C ASN A 218 -4.80 -8.71 -26.40
N CYS A 219 -5.86 -9.52 -26.44
CA CYS A 219 -6.38 -10.28 -25.31
C CYS A 219 -6.20 -11.78 -25.57
N GLN A 220 -5.57 -12.51 -24.64
CA GLN A 220 -5.48 -13.98 -24.70
C GLN A 220 -6.34 -14.61 -23.62
N ILE A 221 -7.33 -15.40 -24.03
CA ILE A 221 -8.18 -16.18 -23.13
C ILE A 221 -7.75 -17.65 -23.25
N LYS A 222 -7.10 -18.17 -22.19
CA LYS A 222 -6.70 -19.58 -22.13
C LYS A 222 -7.85 -20.52 -21.78
N GLY A 223 -8.91 -19.99 -21.17
CA GLY A 223 -10.12 -20.70 -20.83
C GLY A 223 -11.26 -20.48 -21.82
N LYS A 224 -12.49 -20.51 -21.33
CA LYS A 224 -13.70 -20.27 -22.13
C LYS A 224 -14.10 -18.79 -22.08
N LEU A 225 -14.38 -18.21 -23.25
CA LEU A 225 -15.09 -16.94 -23.36
C LEU A 225 -16.60 -17.23 -23.46
N SER A 226 -17.39 -16.66 -22.56
CA SER A 226 -18.85 -16.67 -22.62
C SER A 226 -19.34 -15.24 -22.78
N ALA A 227 -20.08 -14.97 -23.86
CA ALA A 227 -20.61 -13.65 -24.15
C ALA A 227 -22.03 -13.79 -24.70
N ASN A 228 -22.95 -12.95 -24.22
CA ASN A 228 -24.34 -12.92 -24.68
C ASN A 228 -24.50 -12.11 -25.98
N GLN A 229 -23.70 -11.06 -26.14
CA GLN A 229 -23.67 -10.20 -27.32
C GLN A 229 -22.22 -9.88 -27.65
N ILE A 230 -21.88 -9.90 -28.94
CA ILE A 230 -20.58 -9.51 -29.47
C ILE A 230 -20.87 -8.57 -30.63
N GLU A 231 -20.32 -7.37 -30.56
CA GLU A 231 -20.39 -6.39 -31.64
C GLU A 231 -19.18 -6.58 -32.56
N GLY A 232 -19.43 -6.98 -33.81
CA GLY A 232 -18.41 -7.32 -34.80
C GLY A 232 -18.42 -8.79 -35.22
N ASP A 233 -17.54 -9.14 -36.17
CA ASP A 233 -17.50 -10.47 -36.77
C ASP A 233 -16.71 -11.47 -35.92
N ILE A 234 -17.32 -12.62 -35.62
CA ILE A 234 -16.61 -13.82 -35.12
C ILE A 234 -16.26 -14.76 -36.28
N VAL A 235 -17.12 -14.79 -37.29
CA VAL A 235 -17.04 -15.58 -38.53
C VAL A 235 -17.39 -14.66 -39.69
N LYS A 236 -16.59 -14.65 -40.76
CA LYS A 236 -16.84 -13.82 -41.93
C LYS A 236 -17.75 -14.57 -42.91
N THR A 237 -18.95 -14.02 -43.16
CA THR A 237 -19.93 -14.58 -44.11
C THR A 237 -20.29 -13.55 -45.17
N VAL A 238 -20.32 -13.95 -46.44
CA VAL A 238 -20.74 -13.09 -47.56
C VAL A 238 -21.81 -13.79 -48.39
N SER A 239 -22.83 -13.03 -48.81
CA SER A 239 -23.88 -13.50 -49.72
C SER A 239 -23.96 -12.61 -50.95
N LYS A 240 -24.19 -13.20 -52.12
CA LYS A 240 -24.38 -12.46 -53.37
C LYS A 240 -25.24 -13.22 -54.37
N SER A 241 -26.25 -12.55 -54.93
CA SER A 241 -27.03 -13.06 -56.04
C SER A 241 -26.21 -13.12 -57.34
N PHE A 242 -26.40 -14.18 -58.11
CA PHE A 242 -25.82 -14.29 -59.45
C PHE A 242 -26.38 -13.20 -60.37
N PRO A 243 -25.55 -12.62 -61.27
CA PRO A 243 -26.05 -11.67 -62.25
C PRO A 243 -27.19 -12.27 -63.08
N ARG A 244 -28.26 -11.50 -63.28
CA ARG A 244 -29.45 -11.94 -64.02
C ARG A 244 -29.76 -11.00 -65.17
N THR A 245 -30.28 -11.56 -66.25
CA THR A 245 -30.86 -10.83 -67.37
C THR A 245 -32.34 -11.16 -67.39
N ASN A 246 -33.18 -10.27 -66.82
CA ASN A 246 -34.62 -10.42 -66.69
C ASN A 246 -35.07 -11.80 -66.13
N SER A 247 -35.21 -12.81 -67.00
CA SER A 247 -35.76 -14.14 -66.70
C SER A 247 -34.73 -15.24 -66.36
N TYR A 248 -33.42 -15.01 -66.50
CA TYR A 248 -32.40 -16.04 -66.29
C TYR A 248 -31.10 -15.51 -65.69
N ALA A 249 -30.34 -16.39 -65.04
CA ALA A 249 -29.03 -16.05 -64.48
C ALA A 249 -27.92 -16.30 -65.51
N SER A 250 -27.07 -15.29 -65.74
CA SER A 250 -25.90 -15.41 -66.60
C SER A 250 -24.86 -14.40 -66.16
N GLY A 251 -23.66 -14.87 -65.81
CA GLY A 251 -22.59 -14.02 -65.34
C GLY A 251 -21.65 -14.72 -64.38
N THR A 252 -20.75 -13.96 -63.79
CA THR A 252 -19.69 -14.48 -62.93
C THR A 252 -19.63 -13.75 -61.59
N ILE A 253 -19.50 -14.52 -60.50
CA ILE A 253 -19.11 -14.02 -59.19
C ILE A 253 -17.69 -14.50 -58.88
N THR A 254 -16.84 -13.59 -58.42
CA THR A 254 -15.50 -13.93 -57.91
C THR A 254 -15.44 -13.64 -56.42
N VAL A 255 -15.09 -14.65 -55.64
CA VAL A 255 -14.86 -14.58 -54.20
C VAL A 255 -13.35 -14.62 -53.98
N ARG A 256 -12.81 -13.60 -53.32
CA ARG A 256 -11.40 -13.54 -52.93
C ARG A 256 -11.31 -13.55 -51.43
N ILE A 257 -10.58 -14.52 -50.90
CA ILE A 257 -10.34 -14.70 -49.47
C ILE A 257 -8.84 -14.55 -49.27
N SER A 258 -8.43 -13.42 -48.71
CA SER A 258 -7.03 -13.17 -48.37
C SER A 258 -6.65 -13.91 -47.09
N ASP A 259 -5.37 -14.26 -46.97
CA ASP A 259 -4.81 -14.84 -45.75
C ASP A 259 -4.23 -13.79 -44.82
N ASP A 260 -5.04 -13.41 -43.84
CA ASP A 260 -4.75 -12.40 -42.83
C ASP A 260 -4.51 -13.02 -41.43
N GLN A 261 -4.53 -14.36 -41.30
CA GLN A 261 -4.54 -15.05 -40.01
C GLN A 261 -3.47 -16.16 -39.94
N LYS A 262 -2.95 -16.41 -38.73
CA LYS A 262 -1.91 -17.43 -38.47
C LYS A 262 -2.47 -18.84 -38.19
N PHE A 263 -3.68 -19.14 -38.66
CA PHE A 263 -4.33 -20.43 -38.43
C PHE A 263 -5.07 -20.90 -39.68
N ASP A 264 -5.19 -22.22 -39.83
CA ASP A 264 -5.93 -22.83 -40.93
C ASP A 264 -7.39 -22.42 -40.88
N ARG A 265 -7.94 -22.10 -42.05
CA ARG A 265 -9.36 -21.79 -42.24
C ARG A 265 -10.04 -22.87 -43.06
N GLN A 266 -11.34 -22.93 -42.88
CA GLN A 266 -12.24 -23.74 -43.66
C GLN A 266 -13.25 -22.81 -44.33
N VAL A 267 -13.35 -22.93 -45.65
CA VAL A 267 -14.28 -22.16 -46.49
C VAL A 267 -15.42 -23.08 -46.85
N MET A 268 -16.60 -22.80 -46.32
CA MET A 268 -17.81 -23.55 -46.60
C MET A 268 -18.64 -22.82 -47.65
N ILE A 269 -19.02 -23.57 -48.68
CA ILE A 269 -20.00 -23.18 -49.69
C ILE A 269 -21.25 -24.02 -49.45
N PRO A 270 -22.27 -23.45 -48.77
CA PRO A 270 -23.58 -24.08 -48.67
C PRO A 270 -24.17 -24.39 -50.07
N PRO A 271 -25.17 -25.28 -50.16
CA PRO A 271 -25.72 -25.71 -51.45
C PRO A 271 -26.15 -24.54 -52.35
N VAL A 272 -25.49 -24.41 -53.50
CA VAL A 272 -25.91 -23.57 -54.62
C VAL A 272 -26.78 -24.43 -55.52
N LEU A 273 -28.07 -24.13 -55.55
CA LEU A 273 -29.07 -24.87 -56.29
C LEU A 273 -29.27 -24.20 -57.63
N PHE A 274 -29.19 -24.94 -58.74
CA PHE A 274 -29.40 -24.39 -60.08
C PHE A 274 -30.23 -25.33 -60.94
N ARG A 275 -31.03 -24.78 -61.85
CA ARG A 275 -31.95 -25.55 -62.68
C ARG A 275 -32.25 -24.79 -63.96
N GLY A 276 -32.38 -25.52 -65.07
CA GLY A 276 -33.03 -25.02 -66.26
C GLY A 276 -34.56 -25.10 -66.18
N GLY A 277 -35.21 -24.90 -67.32
CA GLY A 277 -36.67 -24.86 -67.42
C GLY A 277 -37.16 -25.82 -68.50
N LYS A 278 -38.18 -26.62 -68.19
CA LYS A 278 -38.97 -27.35 -69.18
C LYS A 278 -40.11 -26.45 -69.63
N HIS A 279 -40.34 -26.43 -70.93
CA HIS A 279 -41.43 -25.68 -71.52
C HIS A 279 -42.25 -26.58 -72.41
N GLU A 280 -43.53 -26.28 -72.52
CA GLU A 280 -44.50 -27.10 -73.24
C GLU A 280 -45.37 -26.17 -74.10
N ASN A 281 -45.62 -26.56 -75.34
CA ASN A 281 -46.53 -25.84 -76.23
C ASN A 281 -47.35 -26.84 -77.05
N PHE A 282 -48.57 -26.46 -77.40
CA PHE A 282 -49.43 -27.21 -78.29
C PHE A 282 -49.47 -26.52 -79.65
N ASN A 283 -49.21 -27.26 -80.72
CA ASN A 283 -49.36 -26.72 -82.08
C ASN A 283 -50.85 -26.66 -82.49
N SER A 284 -51.13 -26.09 -83.67
CA SER A 284 -52.49 -25.98 -84.22
C SER A 284 -53.20 -27.33 -84.43
N ASN A 285 -52.45 -28.44 -84.45
CA ASN A 285 -52.95 -29.80 -84.59
C ASN A 285 -53.06 -30.53 -83.24
N ASN A 286 -53.01 -29.79 -82.12
CA ASN A 286 -53.06 -30.31 -80.75
C ASN A 286 -51.93 -31.30 -80.41
N GLN A 287 -50.79 -31.24 -81.12
CA GLN A 287 -49.60 -32.02 -80.82
C GLN A 287 -48.71 -31.25 -79.84
N GLN A 288 -48.29 -31.93 -78.78
CA GLN A 288 -47.45 -31.36 -77.73
C GLN A 288 -45.97 -31.34 -78.15
N SER A 289 -45.31 -30.20 -77.96
CA SER A 289 -43.88 -30.01 -78.19
C SER A 289 -43.21 -29.52 -76.90
N TYR A 290 -41.98 -29.99 -76.69
CA TYR A 290 -41.17 -29.66 -75.52
C TYR A 290 -39.86 -29.01 -75.94
N TRP A 291 -39.44 -28.02 -75.17
CA TRP A 291 -38.08 -27.49 -75.26
C TRP A 291 -37.53 -27.20 -73.88
N TYR A 292 -36.21 -27.18 -73.78
CA TYR A 292 -35.52 -27.01 -72.51
C TYR A 292 -34.64 -25.77 -72.54
N SER A 293 -34.62 -25.06 -71.43
CA SER A 293 -33.53 -24.15 -71.07
C SER A 293 -32.49 -24.93 -70.29
N THR A 294 -31.22 -24.73 -70.60
CA THR A 294 -30.08 -25.32 -69.88
C THR A 294 -29.48 -24.27 -68.96
N CYS A 295 -29.27 -24.63 -67.69
CA CYS A 295 -28.49 -23.86 -66.73
C CYS A 295 -27.19 -24.59 -66.44
N ARG A 296 -26.06 -23.95 -66.68
CA ARG A 296 -24.72 -24.49 -66.39
C ARG A 296 -24.08 -23.69 -65.27
N LEU A 297 -23.57 -24.38 -64.27
CA LEU A 297 -22.72 -23.81 -63.23
C LEU A 297 -21.30 -24.37 -63.38
N ARG A 298 -20.34 -23.46 -63.51
CA ARG A 298 -18.90 -23.75 -63.51
C ARG A 298 -18.27 -23.09 -62.30
N VAL A 299 -17.49 -23.84 -61.54
CA VAL A 299 -16.75 -23.34 -60.37
C VAL A 299 -15.27 -23.65 -60.54
N THR A 300 -14.43 -22.64 -60.35
CA THR A 300 -12.98 -22.81 -60.32
C THR A 300 -12.39 -22.36 -58.98
N ARG A 301 -11.34 -23.04 -58.55
CA ARG A 301 -10.49 -22.72 -57.40
C ARG A 301 -9.11 -22.33 -57.92
N ASN A 302 -8.70 -21.10 -57.69
CA ASN A 302 -7.40 -20.57 -58.17
C ASN A 302 -7.18 -20.85 -59.66
N GLY A 303 -8.25 -20.74 -60.47
CA GLY A 303 -8.22 -21.04 -61.91
C GLY A 303 -8.44 -22.50 -62.29
N GLN A 304 -8.26 -23.45 -61.36
CA GLN A 304 -8.52 -24.88 -61.60
C GLN A 304 -10.01 -25.20 -61.50
N GLU A 305 -10.58 -25.87 -62.49
CA GLU A 305 -11.98 -26.30 -62.45
C GLU A 305 -12.20 -27.37 -61.38
N ILE A 306 -13.17 -27.12 -60.49
CA ILE A 306 -13.58 -28.04 -59.42
C ILE A 306 -15.03 -28.51 -59.58
N PHE A 307 -15.82 -27.83 -60.41
CA PHE A 307 -17.18 -28.23 -60.72
C PHE A 307 -17.60 -27.64 -62.08
N ASN A 308 -18.32 -28.43 -62.86
CA ASN A 308 -18.83 -28.01 -64.15
C ASN A 308 -19.96 -28.93 -64.59
N GLN A 309 -21.20 -28.51 -64.36
CA GLN A 309 -22.38 -29.29 -64.71
C GLN A 309 -23.45 -28.41 -65.34
N SER A 310 -24.20 -29.03 -66.25
CA SER A 310 -25.35 -28.44 -66.93
C SER A 310 -26.60 -29.21 -66.55
N THR A 311 -27.70 -28.49 -66.36
CA THR A 311 -29.02 -29.06 -66.03
C THR A 311 -30.09 -28.48 -66.92
N THR A 312 -31.05 -29.32 -67.33
CA THR A 312 -32.28 -28.91 -67.99
C THR A 312 -33.39 -28.79 -66.96
N ASP A 313 -34.29 -29.74 -66.87
CA ASP A 313 -35.43 -29.75 -65.96
C ASP A 313 -35.14 -30.45 -64.62
N ALA A 314 -33.98 -31.09 -64.45
CA ALA A 314 -33.52 -31.61 -63.16
C ALA A 314 -32.75 -30.55 -62.36
N GLN A 315 -32.80 -30.63 -61.03
CA GLN A 315 -32.08 -29.70 -60.15
C GLN A 315 -30.61 -30.14 -59.98
N GLY A 316 -29.70 -29.22 -60.21
CA GLY A 316 -28.28 -29.35 -59.90
C GLY A 316 -27.93 -28.73 -58.56
N VAL A 317 -26.90 -29.27 -57.92
CA VAL A 317 -26.42 -28.80 -56.62
C VAL A 317 -24.90 -28.74 -56.64
N PHE A 318 -24.35 -27.61 -56.20
CA PHE A 318 -22.94 -27.51 -55.82
C PHE A 318 -22.82 -27.14 -54.35
N SER A 319 -22.06 -27.92 -53.59
CA SER A 319 -21.64 -27.57 -52.24
C SER A 319 -20.20 -28.05 -52.06
N SER A 320 -19.43 -27.33 -51.25
CA SER A 320 -18.04 -27.69 -51.01
C SER A 320 -17.55 -27.16 -49.68
N VAL A 321 -16.61 -27.89 -49.09
CA VAL A 321 -15.81 -27.46 -47.95
C VAL A 321 -14.36 -27.46 -48.42
N ILE A 322 -13.74 -26.28 -48.40
CA ILE A 322 -12.41 -26.06 -48.95
C ILE A 322 -11.48 -25.64 -47.82
N ASP A 323 -10.44 -26.43 -47.61
CA ASP A 323 -9.38 -26.09 -46.67
C ASP A 323 -8.47 -25.00 -47.24
N MET A 324 -8.17 -24.03 -46.38
CA MET A 324 -7.26 -22.93 -46.65
C MET A 324 -6.20 -22.89 -45.53
N PRO A 325 -5.07 -23.60 -45.70
CA PRO A 325 -4.00 -23.60 -44.70
C PRO A 325 -3.37 -22.22 -44.53
N ALA A 326 -2.92 -21.92 -43.32
CA ALA A 326 -2.23 -20.66 -43.04
C ALA A 326 -0.93 -20.54 -43.87
N GLY A 327 -0.64 -19.32 -44.32
CA GLY A 327 0.54 -18.98 -45.12
C GLY A 327 0.46 -19.29 -46.61
N GLN A 328 -0.69 -19.79 -47.12
CA GLN A 328 -0.86 -20.16 -48.53
C GLN A 328 -1.32 -19.00 -49.44
N GLY A 329 -1.44 -17.78 -48.91
CA GLY A 329 -1.85 -16.59 -49.67
C GLY A 329 -3.36 -16.56 -49.98
N THR A 330 -3.75 -15.94 -51.09
CA THR A 330 -5.18 -15.69 -51.40
C THR A 330 -5.84 -16.91 -52.05
N LEU A 331 -7.00 -17.31 -51.53
CA LEU A 331 -7.90 -18.25 -52.20
C LEU A 331 -8.88 -17.46 -53.08
N THR A 332 -8.96 -17.83 -54.37
CA THR A 332 -9.94 -17.28 -55.31
C THR A 332 -10.89 -18.38 -55.76
N LEU A 333 -12.19 -18.15 -55.58
CA LEU A 333 -13.25 -18.98 -56.13
C LEU A 333 -14.02 -18.19 -57.18
N THR A 334 -14.19 -18.76 -58.37
CA THR A 334 -14.94 -18.14 -59.46
C THR A 334 -16.13 -19.01 -59.80
N PHE A 335 -17.32 -18.45 -59.70
CA PHE A 335 -18.59 -19.09 -60.01
C PHE A 335 -19.16 -18.45 -61.27
N THR A 336 -19.21 -19.19 -62.36
CA THR A 336 -19.78 -18.74 -63.63
C THR A 336 -21.06 -19.52 -63.88
N VAL A 337 -22.18 -18.81 -63.94
CA VAL A 337 -23.46 -19.35 -64.39
C VAL A 337 -23.69 -18.94 -65.83
N SER A 338 -24.12 -19.88 -66.67
CA SER A 338 -24.58 -19.59 -68.02
C SER A 338 -25.92 -20.26 -68.27
N SER A 339 -26.76 -19.57 -69.03
CA SER A 339 -28.09 -20.06 -69.39
C SER A 339 -28.26 -20.02 -70.89
N SER A 340 -28.81 -21.09 -71.47
CA SER A 340 -29.10 -21.17 -72.91
C SER A 340 -30.47 -21.79 -73.14
N GLY A 341 -31.25 -21.22 -74.06
CA GLY A 341 -32.50 -21.82 -74.52
C GLY A 341 -32.26 -22.66 -75.77
N ALA A 342 -33.04 -23.72 -75.96
CA ALA A 342 -33.10 -24.41 -77.24
C ALA A 342 -33.52 -23.43 -78.36
N ASN A 343 -33.02 -23.64 -79.58
CA ASN A 343 -33.38 -22.85 -80.77
C ASN A 343 -33.17 -21.33 -80.62
N ASN A 344 -32.18 -20.90 -79.83
CA ASN A 344 -31.90 -19.50 -79.50
C ASN A 344 -33.06 -18.76 -78.81
N TRP A 345 -33.97 -19.48 -78.16
CA TRP A 345 -35.04 -18.86 -77.38
C TRP A 345 -34.49 -18.28 -76.08
N THR A 346 -35.16 -17.25 -75.57
CA THR A 346 -34.83 -16.64 -74.28
C THR A 346 -34.91 -17.72 -73.19
N PRO A 347 -33.81 -18.02 -72.48
CA PRO A 347 -33.84 -19.06 -71.47
C PRO A 347 -34.67 -18.67 -70.24
N THR A 348 -35.17 -19.68 -69.55
CA THR A 348 -35.68 -19.57 -68.18
C THR A 348 -34.90 -20.51 -67.28
N THR A 349 -34.14 -19.94 -66.35
CA THR A 349 -33.29 -20.70 -65.43
C THR A 349 -33.36 -20.10 -64.04
N SER A 350 -33.15 -20.95 -63.03
CA SER A 350 -33.03 -20.55 -61.64
C SER A 350 -31.67 -20.93 -61.08
N ILE A 351 -31.17 -20.08 -60.20
CA ILE A 351 -29.99 -20.34 -59.37
C ILE A 351 -30.19 -19.58 -58.06
N SER A 352 -29.89 -20.22 -56.94
CA SER A 352 -29.90 -19.60 -55.61
C SER A 352 -28.76 -18.59 -55.47
N ASP A 353 -28.84 -17.74 -54.45
CA ASP A 353 -27.73 -16.87 -54.10
C ASP A 353 -26.51 -17.69 -53.67
N LEU A 354 -25.32 -17.14 -53.90
CA LEU A 354 -24.07 -17.70 -53.41
C LEU A 354 -23.85 -17.22 -51.98
N LEU A 355 -23.76 -18.17 -51.04
CA LEU A 355 -23.31 -17.94 -49.68
C LEU A 355 -21.89 -18.52 -49.51
N VAL A 356 -20.99 -17.77 -48.86
CA VAL A 356 -19.66 -18.25 -48.50
C VAL A 356 -19.39 -17.93 -47.04
N VAL A 357 -19.04 -18.97 -46.28
CA VAL A 357 -18.71 -18.87 -44.85
C VAL A 357 -17.23 -19.21 -44.67
N VAL A 358 -16.49 -18.34 -44.00
CA VAL A 358 -15.07 -18.56 -43.69
C VAL A 358 -14.89 -18.65 -42.18
N MET A 359 -14.46 -19.81 -41.70
CA MET A 359 -14.29 -20.12 -40.29
C MET A 359 -12.91 -20.72 -39.99
N LYS A 360 -12.51 -20.73 -38.72
CA LYS A 360 -11.30 -21.42 -38.27
C LYS A 360 -11.46 -22.94 -38.43
N LYS A 361 -10.45 -23.61 -39.00
CA LYS A 361 -10.41 -25.08 -39.13
C LYS A 361 -10.03 -25.69 -37.78
N SER A 362 -10.76 -26.74 -37.38
CA SER A 362 -10.63 -27.47 -36.11
C SER A 362 -10.92 -26.64 -34.86
N THR A 363 -12.09 -26.88 -34.26
CA THR A 363 -12.41 -26.44 -32.91
C THR A 363 -12.27 -27.63 -31.97
N ALA A 364 -11.37 -27.54 -30.99
CA ALA A 364 -11.25 -28.57 -29.96
C ALA A 364 -12.59 -28.72 -29.22
N GLY A 365 -12.94 -29.95 -28.84
CA GLY A 365 -14.15 -30.25 -28.05
C GLY A 365 -15.41 -30.60 -28.86
N ILE A 366 -15.32 -30.70 -30.20
CA ILE A 366 -16.38 -31.30 -31.03
C ILE A 366 -15.97 -32.74 -31.36
N SER A 367 -16.79 -33.70 -30.96
CA SER A 367 -16.66 -35.12 -31.32
C SER A 367 -17.85 -35.55 -32.17
N ILE A 368 -17.59 -36.29 -33.24
CA ILE A 368 -18.61 -36.90 -34.09
C ILE A 368 -18.54 -38.40 -33.80
N SER A 369 -19.63 -38.97 -33.28
CA SER A 369 -19.78 -40.40 -33.01
C SER A 369 -20.52 -41.10 -34.13
#